data_AF-A0A075R5V8-F1
#
_entry.id   AF-A0A075R5V8-F1
#
_cell.length_a   1.000
_cell.length_b   1.000
_cell.length_c   1.000
_cell.angle_alpha   90.00
_cell.angle_beta   90.00
_cell.angle_gamma   90.00
#
_symmetry.space_group_name_H-M   'P 1'
#
loop_
_entity.id
_entity.type
_entity.pdbx_description
1 polymer ?
#
loop_
_entity_poly.entity_id
_entity_poly.type
_entity_poly.pdbx_seq_one_letter_code
_entity_poly.pdbx_strand_id
1 'polypeptide(L)'
;MCNFKNVEEFYCTLFHEILHSTGHRTRLNRSGVIGKIIFGSETYSREELISELGAAMLCGVCGIDNSTIENSASYISSWLRKLEQDPKLIVQAATQAQKGVDLILDVHYDI
;
A
#
# COMPACT_ATOMS: atom_id res chain seq x y z
N MET A 1 -19.59 10.69 1.72
CA MET A 1 -19.53 10.07 0.38
C MET A 1 -19.53 11.09 -0.77
N CYS A 2 -19.48 12.42 -0.55
CA CYS A 2 -19.71 13.39 -1.63
C CYS A 2 -18.47 13.86 -2.41
N ASN A 3 -17.31 13.17 -2.36
CA ASN A 3 -16.07 13.68 -2.96
C ASN A 3 -15.21 12.66 -3.73
N PHE A 4 -15.75 11.49 -4.06
CA PHE A 4 -15.13 10.53 -4.98
C PHE A 4 -15.90 10.53 -6.30
N LYS A 5 -15.20 10.43 -7.44
CA LYS A 5 -15.84 10.47 -8.76
C LYS A 5 -16.63 9.19 -9.04
N ASN A 6 -16.19 8.07 -8.48
CA ASN A 6 -16.85 6.77 -8.57
C ASN A 6 -16.59 5.96 -7.28
N VAL A 7 -17.19 4.77 -7.21
CA VAL A 7 -17.12 3.92 -6.00
C VAL A 7 -15.79 3.17 -5.90
N GLU A 8 -15.17 2.91 -7.04
CA GLU A 8 -13.87 2.25 -7.15
C GLU A 8 -12.76 3.11 -6.51
N GLU A 9 -12.78 4.43 -6.73
CA GLU A 9 -11.86 5.37 -6.07
C GLU A 9 -12.05 5.34 -4.55
N PHE A 10 -13.30 5.27 -4.08
CA PHE A 10 -13.58 5.16 -2.64
C PHE A 10 -12.96 3.89 -2.05
N TYR A 11 -13.14 2.73 -2.69
CA TYR A 11 -12.58 1.47 -2.22
C TYR A 11 -11.06 1.44 -2.31
N CYS A 12 -10.47 2.00 -3.37
CA CYS A 12 -9.01 2.11 -3.50
C CYS A 12 -8.41 2.92 -2.34
N THR A 13 -8.97 4.09 -2.03
CA THR A 13 -8.54 4.89 -0.87
C THR A 13 -8.79 4.16 0.44
N LEU A 14 -9.95 3.51 0.59
CA LEU A 14 -10.24 2.72 1.79
C LEU A 14 -9.21 1.62 2.01
N PHE A 15 -8.86 0.86 0.96
CA PHE A 15 -7.87 -0.21 1.06
C PHE A 15 -6.47 0.31 1.36
N HIS A 16 -6.07 1.44 0.79
CA HIS A 16 -4.82 2.12 1.13
C HIS A 16 -4.73 2.43 2.63
N GLU A 17 -5.76 3.04 3.21
CA GLU A 17 -5.80 3.38 4.64
C GLU A 17 -5.86 2.13 5.53
N ILE A 18 -6.61 1.10 5.12
CA ILE A 18 -6.62 -0.19 5.82
C ILE A 18 -5.22 -0.81 5.81
N LEU A 19 -4.48 -0.73 4.69
CA LEU A 19 -3.11 -1.24 4.61
C LEU A 19 -2.18 -0.53 5.60
N HIS A 20 -2.27 0.80 5.75
CA HIS A 20 -1.51 1.51 6.77
C HIS A 20 -1.80 0.98 8.18
N SER A 21 -3.07 0.68 8.47
CA SER A 21 -3.46 0.13 9.77
C SER A 21 -2.74 -1.18 10.11
N THR A 22 -2.40 -2.00 9.11
CA THR A 22 -1.65 -3.27 9.31
C THR A 22 -0.23 -3.04 9.82
N GLY A 23 0.34 -1.85 9.61
CA GLY A 23 1.69 -1.52 10.06
C GLY A 23 1.79 -1.18 11.55
N HIS A 24 0.67 -1.11 12.27
CA HIS A 24 0.65 -0.82 13.71
C HIS A 24 1.53 -1.80 14.52
N ARG A 25 2.03 -1.34 15.67
CA ARG A 25 2.95 -2.07 16.55
C ARG A 25 2.47 -3.48 16.94
N THR A 26 1.17 -3.64 17.14
CA THR A 26 0.55 -4.92 17.54
C THR A 26 0.24 -5.85 16.37
N ARG A 27 0.59 -5.45 15.14
CA ARG A 27 0.34 -6.17 13.89
C ARG A 27 1.68 -6.44 13.21
N LEU A 28 1.97 -5.79 12.08
CA LEU A 28 3.21 -5.98 11.33
C LEU A 28 4.37 -5.09 11.80
N ASN A 29 4.12 -4.14 12.70
CA ASN A 29 5.15 -3.33 13.37
C ASN A 29 6.14 -2.68 12.38
N ARG A 30 5.61 -2.00 11.36
CA ARG A 30 6.41 -1.36 10.30
C ARG A 30 6.91 0.01 10.74
N SER A 31 8.18 0.29 10.47
CA SER A 31 8.86 1.54 10.86
C SER A 31 8.27 2.81 10.26
N GLY A 32 7.53 2.72 9.15
CA GLY A 32 6.82 3.85 8.56
C GLY A 32 5.48 4.19 9.22
N VAL A 33 4.99 3.33 10.13
CA VAL A 33 3.75 3.53 10.90
C VAL A 33 4.03 3.76 12.38
N ILE A 34 5.12 3.19 12.92
CA ILE A 34 5.47 3.31 14.34
C ILE A 34 6.51 4.41 14.57
N GLY A 35 6.43 5.06 15.74
CA GLY A 35 7.42 6.04 16.15
C GLY A 35 7.23 7.40 15.46
N LYS A 36 8.32 8.15 15.28
CA LYS A 36 8.27 9.48 14.68
C LYS A 36 8.21 9.37 13.16
N ILE A 37 7.04 9.68 12.61
CA ILE A 37 6.83 9.75 11.15
C ILE A 37 7.15 11.17 10.68
N ILE A 38 8.01 11.28 9.67
CA ILE A 38 8.34 12.56 9.02
C ILE A 38 7.80 12.48 7.59
N PHE A 39 6.82 13.30 7.27
CA PHE A 39 6.26 13.38 5.93
C PHE A 39 7.35 13.68 4.89
N GLY A 40 7.33 12.96 3.78
CA GLY A 40 8.36 13.05 2.73
C GLY A 40 9.71 12.41 3.06
N SER A 41 9.89 11.82 4.25
CA SER A 41 11.08 11.01 4.54
C SER A 41 11.07 9.69 3.75
N GLU A 42 12.24 9.08 3.57
CA GLU A 42 12.32 7.80 2.86
C GLU A 42 11.48 6.70 3.53
N THR A 43 11.50 6.63 4.87
CA THR A 43 10.72 5.65 5.63
C THR A 43 9.23 5.85 5.43
N TYR A 44 8.76 7.11 5.47
CA TYR A 44 7.37 7.46 5.20
C TYR A 44 6.97 7.08 3.78
N SER A 45 7.75 7.51 2.79
CA SER A 45 7.46 7.21 1.39
C SER A 45 7.45 5.71 1.10
N ARG A 46 8.26 4.90 1.82
CA ARG A 46 8.29 3.45 1.63
C ARG A 46 7.02 2.80 2.14
N GLU A 47 6.46 3.34 3.22
CA GLU A 47 5.17 2.89 3.76
C GLU A 47 4.01 3.23 2.83
N GLU A 48 4.01 4.43 2.24
CA GLU A 48 3.05 4.79 1.17
C GLU A 48 3.11 3.79 0.00
N LEU A 49 4.33 3.43 -0.46
CA LEU A 49 4.50 2.43 -1.51
C LEU A 49 3.95 1.05 -1.10
N ILE A 50 4.16 0.63 0.15
CA ILE A 50 3.60 -0.62 0.68
C ILE A 50 2.06 -0.57 0.68
N SER A 51 1.46 0.55 1.11
CA SER A 51 0.01 0.71 1.15
C SER A 51 -0.62 0.74 -0.23
N GLU A 52 -0.02 1.46 -1.20
CA GLU A 52 -0.49 1.50 -2.58
C GLU A 52 -0.45 0.12 -3.25
N LEU A 53 0.65 -0.62 -3.10
CA LEU A 53 0.76 -1.98 -3.66
C LEU A 53 -0.27 -2.92 -3.05
N GLY A 54 -0.47 -2.86 -1.73
CA GLY A 54 -1.45 -3.71 -1.06
C GLY A 54 -2.90 -3.32 -1.40
N ALA A 55 -3.18 -2.03 -1.58
CA ALA A 55 -4.48 -1.56 -2.05
C ALA A 55 -4.79 -2.09 -3.45
N ALA A 56 -3.82 -2.02 -4.37
CA ALA A 56 -3.96 -2.56 -5.72
C ALA A 56 -4.19 -4.08 -5.72
N MET A 57 -3.52 -4.82 -4.83
CA MET A 57 -3.75 -6.26 -4.62
C MET A 57 -5.18 -6.54 -4.14
N LEU A 58 -5.67 -5.80 -3.14
CA LEU A 58 -7.05 -5.96 -2.63
C LEU A 58 -8.11 -5.59 -3.67
N CYS A 59 -7.91 -4.52 -4.44
CA CYS A 59 -8.77 -4.20 -5.58
C CYS A 59 -8.85 -5.38 -6.56
N GLY A 60 -7.69 -5.98 -6.89
CA GLY A 60 -7.63 -7.18 -7.74
C GLY A 60 -8.39 -8.38 -7.16
N VAL A 61 -8.26 -8.63 -5.86
CA VAL A 61 -9.01 -9.70 -5.16
C VAL A 61 -10.51 -9.44 -5.18
N CYS A 62 -10.94 -8.18 -5.03
CA CYS A 62 -12.34 -7.78 -5.03
C CYS A 62 -12.95 -7.62 -6.45
N GLY A 63 -12.17 -7.79 -7.51
CA GLY A 63 -12.63 -7.55 -8.89
C GLY A 63 -12.96 -6.09 -9.19
N ILE A 64 -12.38 -5.15 -8.43
CA ILE A 64 -12.53 -3.72 -8.66
C ILE A 64 -11.57 -3.32 -9.77
N ASP A 65 -12.12 -2.73 -10.84
CA ASP A 65 -11.33 -2.30 -11.98
C ASP A 65 -10.28 -1.25 -11.56
N ASN A 66 -9.05 -1.46 -11.98
CA ASN A 66 -7.90 -0.60 -11.66
C ASN A 66 -7.81 0.62 -12.60
N SER A 67 -8.90 1.01 -13.26
CA SER A 67 -8.98 2.29 -14.00
C SER A 67 -8.77 3.51 -13.08
N THR A 68 -8.68 3.31 -11.77
CA THR A 68 -8.27 4.27 -10.73
C THR A 68 -6.75 4.50 -10.60
N ILE A 69 -5.92 3.77 -11.36
CA ILE A 69 -4.43 3.87 -11.34
C ILE A 69 -3.93 5.31 -11.48
N GLU A 70 -4.66 6.19 -12.18
CA GLU A 70 -4.26 7.59 -12.34
C GLU A 70 -4.08 8.35 -11.01
N ASN A 71 -4.83 8.00 -9.95
CA ASN A 71 -4.67 8.64 -8.63
C ASN A 71 -3.46 8.08 -7.85
N SER A 72 -3.16 6.78 -7.98
CA SER A 72 -1.97 6.13 -7.40
C SER A 72 -0.66 6.51 -8.13
N ALA A 73 -0.75 6.97 -9.38
CA ALA A 73 0.40 7.29 -10.22
C ALA A 73 1.27 8.44 -9.69
N SER A 74 0.69 9.38 -8.92
CA SER A 74 1.45 10.52 -8.37
C SER A 74 2.55 10.08 -7.39
N TYR A 75 2.28 9.07 -6.55
CA TYR A 75 3.25 8.52 -5.61
C TYR A 75 4.22 7.54 -6.29
N ILE A 76 3.74 6.72 -7.22
CA ILE A 76 4.58 5.82 -8.03
C ILE A 76 5.61 6.62 -8.85
N SER A 77 5.23 7.80 -9.35
CA SER A 77 6.14 8.69 -10.10
C SER A 77 7.32 9.17 -9.26
N SER A 78 7.12 9.44 -7.97
CA SER A 78 8.21 9.79 -7.05
C SER A 78 9.16 8.61 -6.77
N TRP A 79 8.65 7.38 -6.87
CA TRP A 79 9.39 6.15 -6.64
C TRP A 79 10.08 5.61 -7.90
N LEU A 80 9.57 5.88 -9.10
CA LEU A 80 10.12 5.39 -10.37
C LEU A 80 11.64 5.57 -10.46
N ARG A 81 12.14 6.78 -10.16
CA ARG A 81 13.60 7.07 -10.17
C ARG A 81 14.39 6.21 -9.17
N LYS A 82 13.85 5.97 -7.98
CA LYS A 82 14.50 5.13 -6.95
C LYS A 82 14.42 3.65 -7.29
N LEU A 83 13.31 3.21 -7.88
CA LEU A 83 13.11 1.83 -8.32
C LEU A 83 13.99 1.49 -9.53
N GLU A 84 14.22 2.45 -10.42
CA GLU A 84 15.20 2.34 -11.51
C GLU A 84 16.63 2.14 -10.98
N GLN A 85 16.96 2.79 -9.85
CA GLN A 85 18.28 2.67 -9.22
C GLN A 85 18.45 1.38 -8.41
N ASP A 86 17.40 0.92 -7.74
CA ASP A 86 17.42 -0.34 -7.00
C ASP A 86 16.07 -1.10 -7.12
N PRO A 87 15.96 -2.05 -8.06
CA PRO A 87 14.75 -2.83 -8.25
C PRO A 87 14.44 -3.77 -7.07
N LYS A 88 15.36 -3.99 -6.13
CA LYS A 88 15.05 -4.78 -4.93
C LYS A 88 14.05 -4.06 -4.02
N LEU A 89 14.01 -2.73 -4.07
CA LEU A 89 13.07 -1.93 -3.27
C LEU A 89 11.62 -2.26 -3.59
N ILE A 90 11.27 -2.48 -4.86
CA ILE A 90 9.90 -2.85 -5.23
C ILE A 90 9.54 -4.25 -4.72
N VAL A 91 10.48 -5.20 -4.77
CA VAL A 91 10.26 -6.58 -4.27
C VAL A 91 10.08 -6.57 -2.75
N GLN A 92 10.88 -5.79 -2.02
CA GLN A 92 10.76 -5.64 -0.58
C GLN A 92 9.42 -4.99 -0.19
N ALA A 93 9.02 -3.93 -0.88
CA ALA A 93 7.74 -3.27 -0.65
C ALA A 93 6.56 -4.22 -0.95
N ALA A 94 6.60 -4.93 -2.08
CA ALA A 94 5.59 -5.91 -2.46
C ALA A 94 5.48 -7.06 -1.44
N THR A 95 6.61 -7.52 -0.89
CA THR A 95 6.62 -8.56 0.16
C THR A 95 5.91 -8.08 1.43
N GLN A 96 6.13 -6.82 1.83
CA GLN A 96 5.45 -6.24 3.01
C GLN A 96 3.97 -5.96 2.72
N ALA A 97 3.65 -5.52 1.50
CA ALA A 97 2.28 -5.33 1.04
C ALA A 97 1.51 -6.64 1.11
N GLN A 98 2.08 -7.74 0.58
CA GLN A 98 1.47 -9.07 0.63
C GLN A 98 1.19 -9.51 2.07
N LYS A 99 2.11 -9.30 3.01
CA LYS A 99 1.86 -9.60 4.44
C LYS A 99 0.69 -8.79 5.00
N GLY A 100 0.54 -7.53 4.59
CA GLY A 100 -0.59 -6.69 4.97
C GLY A 100 -1.91 -7.21 4.40
N VAL A 101 -1.90 -7.58 3.12
CA VAL A 101 -3.05 -8.18 2.42
C VAL A 101 -3.46 -9.50 3.06
N ASP A 102 -2.50 -10.39 3.32
CA ASP A 102 -2.73 -11.69 3.96
C ASP A 102 -3.35 -11.50 5.35
N LEU A 103 -2.89 -10.51 6.13
CA LEU A 103 -3.47 -10.18 7.43
C LEU A 103 -4.91 -9.65 7.32
N ILE A 104 -5.24 -8.91 6.26
CA ILE A 104 -6.59 -8.36 6.04
C ILE A 104 -7.55 -9.47 5.60
N LEU A 105 -7.07 -10.38 4.74
CA LEU A 105 -7.86 -11.48 4.20
C LEU A 105 -7.89 -12.71 5.11
N ASP A 106 -7.14 -12.68 6.22
CA ASP A 106 -6.97 -13.80 7.15
C ASP A 106 -6.46 -15.07 6.45
N VAL A 107 -5.48 -14.90 5.56
CA VAL A 107 -4.87 -16.00 4.81
C VAL A 107 -3.78 -16.65 5.65
N HIS A 108 -3.87 -17.97 5.81
CA HIS A 108 -2.85 -18.80 6.43
C HIS A 108 -2.27 -19.77 5.40
N TYR A 109 -0.95 -19.89 5.39
CA TYR A 109 -0.27 -20.89 4.57
C TYR A 109 0.07 -22.08 5.48
N ASP A 110 -0.43 -23.26 5.13
CA ASP A 110 0.01 -24.50 5.76
C ASP A 110 1.47 -24.75 5.33
N ILE A 111 2.38 -24.80 6.32
CA ILE A 111 3.81 -25.11 6.12
C ILE A 111 4.11 -26.47 6.75
#